data_AF-A0A3D4ZWJ8-F1
#
_entry.id   AF-A0A3D4ZWJ8-F1
#
_cell.length_a   1.000
_cell.length_b   1.000
_cell.length_c   1.000
_cell.angle_alpha   90.00
_cell.angle_beta   90.00
_cell.angle_gamma   90.00
#
_symmetry.space_group_name_H-M   'P 1'
#
loop_
_entity.id
_entity.type
_entity.pdbx_description
1 polymer ?
#
loop_
_entity_poly.entity_id
_entity_poly.type
_entity_poly.pdbx_seq_one_letter_code
_entity_poly.pdbx_strand_id
1 'polypeptide(L)'
;MILAPGMPHCLRIIGLAAALLVCGGAQAACIVTGPPDAPDRICALALSASRVTALLPDGRTVELAPPTGLEPRAGCRLPDAGYLICGDTAAWVRPVQVAAQWRPVAGAPSQVRQAVGLGGNRLLLLYGGVATAGGLSGAQVGLYELTAGHTLAPLHIGVRSDANPRFLAVGELDDGPHALIGVVTVAVFDRYPRLRPWLYALAGERMTPAWLGTSFARPYITAGFGDVDATNAGDELCSLELDADGRRLITAYRRHGFVMEGVAQSGPGTLGDTLRTARIGPGEDLVCVWVGGATGQIVGYRMRSAGTGGLGALEPSLATPELARPAAWAVTVDGDGPHAVVLSAQGALERLQMRREAGVPVAIDSQSTL
;
A
#
# COMPACT_ATOMS: atom_id res chain seq x y z
N MET A 1 34.93 -1.18 -30.20
CA MET A 1 33.49 -1.43 -30.01
C MET A 1 33.26 -1.57 -28.51
N ILE A 2 32.91 -0.47 -27.85
CA ILE A 2 32.72 -0.40 -26.41
C ILE A 2 31.32 -0.95 -26.13
N LEU A 3 31.25 -2.09 -25.44
CA LEU A 3 29.99 -2.66 -24.97
C LEU A 3 29.40 -1.69 -23.95
N ALA A 4 28.20 -1.19 -24.24
CA ALA A 4 27.43 -0.41 -23.27
C ALA A 4 27.23 -1.26 -22.00
N PRO A 5 27.40 -0.69 -20.80
CA PRO A 5 27.09 -1.39 -19.57
C PRO A 5 25.61 -1.74 -19.59
N GLY A 6 25.31 -3.04 -19.56
CA GLY A 6 23.94 -3.53 -19.45
C GLY A 6 23.33 -2.94 -18.19
N MET A 7 22.24 -2.19 -18.35
CA MET A 7 21.45 -1.74 -17.22
C MET A 7 21.03 -3.00 -16.44
N PRO A 8 21.31 -3.08 -15.13
CA PRO A 8 20.78 -4.18 -14.34
C PRO A 8 19.26 -4.14 -14.48
N HIS A 9 18.67 -5.25 -14.94
CA HIS A 9 17.24 -5.46 -14.88
C HIS A 9 16.86 -5.55 -13.39
N CYS A 10 16.71 -4.40 -12.73
CA CYS A 10 16.07 -4.32 -11.42
C CYS A 10 14.68 -4.92 -11.59
N LEU A 11 14.46 -6.04 -10.91
CA LEU A 11 13.17 -6.70 -10.81
C LEU A 11 12.25 -5.76 -10.01
N ARG A 12 11.67 -4.76 -10.69
CA ARG A 12 10.82 -3.74 -10.06
C ARG A 12 9.55 -4.38 -9.49
N ILE A 13 9.45 -4.40 -8.17
CA ILE A 13 8.27 -4.91 -7.48
C ILE A 13 7.20 -3.80 -7.49
N ILE A 14 6.35 -3.80 -8.50
CA ILE A 14 5.11 -2.99 -8.50
C ILE A 14 4.08 -3.74 -7.67
N GLY A 15 4.25 -3.72 -6.34
CA GLY A 15 3.36 -4.32 -5.37
C GLY A 15 2.63 -3.25 -4.57
N LEU A 16 1.60 -2.61 -5.15
CA LEU A 16 0.75 -1.71 -4.36
C LEU A 16 -0.03 -2.54 -3.34
N ALA A 17 0.34 -2.40 -2.07
CA ALA A 17 -0.31 -3.05 -0.96
C ALA A 17 -1.67 -2.39 -0.68
N ALA A 18 -2.76 -3.12 -0.89
CA ALA A 18 -4.08 -2.70 -0.44
C ALA A 18 -4.31 -3.24 0.98
N ALA A 19 -4.09 -2.41 2.00
CA ALA A 19 -4.45 -2.75 3.38
C ALA A 19 -5.94 -2.52 3.60
N LEU A 20 -6.65 -3.53 4.11
CA LEU A 20 -7.95 -3.36 4.75
C LEU A 20 -7.72 -2.82 6.16
N LEU A 21 -7.82 -1.50 6.31
CA LEU A 21 -8.05 -0.90 7.61
C LEU A 21 -9.49 -1.25 8.02
N VAL A 22 -9.62 -2.26 8.88
CA VAL A 22 -10.88 -2.64 9.51
C VAL A 22 -11.24 -1.53 10.50
N CYS A 23 -11.86 -0.45 10.01
CA CYS A 23 -12.61 0.47 10.86
C CYS A 23 -13.86 -0.27 11.32
N GLY A 24 -14.06 -0.40 12.64
CA GLY A 24 -15.19 -1.11 13.23
C GLY A 24 -16.52 -0.64 12.63
N GLY A 25 -17.14 -1.50 11.82
CA GLY A 25 -18.43 -1.26 11.17
C GLY A 25 -18.38 -1.03 9.65
N ALA A 26 -17.23 -0.73 9.06
CA ALA A 26 -17.10 -0.62 7.60
C ALA A 26 -16.87 -2.02 6.98
N GLN A 27 -17.68 -2.38 5.98
CA GLN A 27 -17.40 -3.55 5.15
C GLN A 27 -15.97 -3.41 4.60
N ALA A 28 -15.12 -4.40 4.85
CA ALA A 28 -13.73 -4.35 4.45
C ALA A 28 -13.65 -4.15 2.93
N ALA A 29 -13.19 -2.95 2.52
CA ALA A 29 -13.09 -2.53 1.13
C ALA A 29 -11.64 -2.31 0.70
N CYS A 30 -11.18 -2.97 -0.35
CA CYS A 30 -9.83 -2.74 -0.89
C CYS A 30 -9.82 -2.67 -2.41
N ILE A 31 -8.86 -1.93 -2.95
CA ILE A 31 -8.65 -1.83 -4.40
C ILE A 31 -7.30 -2.43 -4.75
N VAL A 32 -7.30 -3.43 -5.63
CA VAL A 32 -6.10 -4.07 -6.16
C VAL A 32 -5.87 -3.57 -7.59
N THR A 33 -4.80 -2.82 -7.80
CA THR A 33 -4.49 -2.24 -9.12
C THR A 33 -3.72 -3.22 -10.00
N GLY A 34 -3.99 -3.16 -11.31
CA GLY A 34 -3.37 -3.91 -12.39
C GLY A 34 -2.49 -3.03 -13.27
N PRO A 35 -1.81 -3.61 -14.26
CA PRO A 35 -0.99 -2.86 -15.20
C PRO A 35 -1.92 -2.13 -16.19
N PRO A 36 -1.55 -0.93 -16.65
CA PRO A 36 -2.43 -0.13 -17.50
C PRO A 36 -2.61 -0.66 -18.94
N ASP A 37 -1.75 -1.57 -19.40
CA ASP A 37 -1.45 -1.63 -20.85
C ASP A 37 -2.12 -2.76 -21.66
N ALA A 38 -3.36 -3.17 -21.39
CA ALA A 38 -4.10 -3.95 -22.39
C ALA A 38 -5.63 -3.83 -22.27
N PRO A 39 -6.36 -3.73 -23.41
CA PRO A 39 -7.79 -3.43 -23.45
C PRO A 39 -8.67 -4.49 -22.78
N ASP A 40 -8.29 -5.76 -22.83
CA ASP A 40 -9.07 -6.88 -22.24
C ASP A 40 -8.65 -7.22 -20.80
N ARG A 41 -7.86 -6.36 -20.16
CA ARG A 41 -7.36 -6.56 -18.79
C ARG A 41 -8.10 -5.69 -17.80
N ILE A 42 -8.33 -6.26 -16.62
CA ILE A 42 -8.77 -5.49 -15.46
C ILE A 42 -7.62 -4.56 -15.06
N CYS A 43 -7.91 -3.27 -14.88
CA CYS A 43 -6.93 -2.28 -14.40
C CYS A 43 -7.05 -2.06 -12.88
N ALA A 44 -8.20 -2.34 -12.29
CA ALA A 44 -8.37 -2.39 -10.84
C ALA A 44 -9.49 -3.33 -10.42
N LEU A 45 -9.35 -3.96 -9.26
CA LEU A 45 -10.36 -4.82 -8.65
C LEU A 45 -10.75 -4.22 -7.31
N ALA A 46 -11.99 -3.75 -7.19
CA ALA A 46 -12.56 -3.38 -5.91
C ALA A 46 -13.20 -4.60 -5.26
N LEU A 47 -12.77 -4.90 -4.04
CA LEU A 47 -13.30 -5.97 -3.21
C LEU A 47 -14.13 -5.34 -2.10
N SER A 48 -15.37 -5.80 -1.94
CA SER A 48 -16.18 -5.60 -0.74
C SER A 48 -16.65 -6.95 -0.21
N ALA A 49 -17.31 -6.96 0.94
CA ALA A 49 -17.75 -8.20 1.58
C ALA A 49 -18.64 -9.09 0.67
N SER A 50 -19.41 -8.48 -0.23
CA SER A 50 -20.38 -9.19 -1.09
C SER A 50 -20.19 -8.95 -2.58
N ARG A 51 -19.25 -8.08 -2.99
CA ARG A 51 -19.08 -7.70 -4.40
C ARG A 51 -17.62 -7.68 -4.80
N VAL A 52 -17.40 -8.01 -6.06
CA VAL A 52 -16.12 -7.84 -6.73
C VAL A 52 -16.38 -7.04 -8.00
N THR A 53 -15.90 -5.80 -8.04
CA THR A 53 -16.10 -4.92 -9.19
C THR A 53 -14.76 -4.72 -9.89
N ALA A 54 -14.70 -5.03 -11.18
CA ALA A 54 -13.55 -4.75 -12.02
C ALA A 54 -13.71 -3.38 -12.69
N LEU A 55 -12.64 -2.60 -12.70
CA LEU A 55 -12.49 -1.43 -13.57
C LEU A 55 -11.70 -1.86 -14.82
N LEU A 56 -12.17 -1.45 -15.99
CA LEU A 56 -11.53 -1.66 -17.28
C LEU A 56 -10.72 -0.41 -17.70
N PRO A 57 -9.79 -0.53 -18.66
CA PRO A 57 -8.94 0.60 -19.08
C PRO A 57 -9.74 1.77 -19.66
N ASP A 58 -10.87 1.47 -20.31
CA ASP A 58 -11.81 2.45 -20.85
C ASP A 58 -12.70 3.14 -19.79
N GLY A 59 -12.48 2.84 -18.50
CA GLY A 59 -13.22 3.41 -17.38
C GLY A 59 -14.55 2.71 -17.09
N ARG A 60 -14.99 1.74 -17.90
CA ARG A 60 -16.19 0.96 -17.60
C ARG A 60 -15.95 0.04 -16.41
N THR A 61 -17.01 -0.19 -15.64
CA THR A 61 -17.00 -1.16 -14.54
C THR A 61 -17.77 -2.42 -14.93
N VAL A 62 -17.26 -3.58 -14.53
CA VAL A 62 -17.92 -4.88 -14.67
C VAL A 62 -18.00 -5.54 -13.31
N GLU A 63 -19.20 -5.92 -12.90
CA GLU A 63 -19.38 -6.76 -11.71
C GLU A 63 -18.96 -8.20 -12.05
N LEU A 64 -18.05 -8.74 -11.24
CA LEU A 64 -17.61 -10.12 -11.33
C LEU A 64 -18.30 -10.91 -10.24
N ALA A 65 -18.94 -12.01 -10.62
CA ALA A 65 -19.49 -12.93 -9.64
C ALA A 65 -18.35 -13.45 -8.74
N PRO A 66 -18.39 -13.21 -7.42
CA PRO A 66 -17.43 -13.82 -6.52
C PRO A 66 -17.67 -15.34 -6.48
N PRO A 67 -16.64 -16.14 -6.17
CA PRO A 67 -16.82 -17.55 -5.87
C PRO A 67 -17.89 -17.75 -4.79
N THR A 68 -18.74 -18.76 -4.95
CA THR A 68 -19.85 -19.03 -4.03
C THR A 68 -19.33 -19.20 -2.60
N GLY A 69 -19.91 -18.44 -1.66
CA GLY A 69 -19.55 -18.48 -0.24
C GLY A 69 -18.25 -17.77 0.13
N LEU A 70 -17.60 -17.07 -0.80
CA LEU A 70 -16.44 -16.25 -0.50
C LEU A 70 -16.88 -14.83 -0.08
N GLU A 71 -16.43 -14.40 1.10
CA GLU A 71 -16.39 -13.00 1.49
C GLU A 71 -14.94 -12.49 1.34
N PRO A 72 -14.63 -11.68 0.32
CA PRO A 72 -13.28 -11.15 0.14
C PRO A 72 -12.80 -10.33 1.35
N ARG A 73 -11.61 -10.65 1.85
CA ARG A 73 -10.92 -10.01 2.98
C ARG A 73 -9.51 -9.52 2.64
N ALA A 74 -8.99 -9.89 1.49
CA ALA A 74 -7.73 -9.38 0.99
C ALA A 74 -7.66 -9.70 -0.50
N GLY A 75 -6.83 -8.95 -1.21
CA GLY A 75 -6.41 -9.34 -2.54
C GLY A 75 -5.09 -8.71 -2.91
N CYS A 76 -4.43 -9.32 -3.87
CA CYS A 76 -3.25 -8.76 -4.49
C CYS A 76 -3.19 -9.18 -5.95
N ARG A 77 -2.40 -8.46 -6.73
CA ARG A 77 -2.03 -8.87 -8.07
C ARG A 77 -0.71 -9.63 -8.03
N LEU A 78 -0.68 -10.75 -8.73
CA LEU A 78 0.51 -11.51 -9.10
C LEU A 78 0.74 -11.32 -10.60
N PRO A 79 1.89 -10.79 -11.05
CA PRO A 79 2.13 -10.52 -12.47
C PRO A 79 1.83 -11.69 -13.40
N ASP A 80 2.18 -12.91 -13.00
CA ASP A 80 2.11 -14.11 -13.86
C ASP A 80 0.80 -14.90 -13.69
N ALA A 81 0.14 -14.77 -12.54
CA ALA A 81 -1.07 -15.54 -12.21
C ALA A 81 -2.38 -14.73 -12.29
N GLY A 82 -2.31 -13.41 -12.16
CA GLY A 82 -3.46 -12.50 -12.15
C GLY A 82 -3.85 -12.03 -10.76
N TYR A 83 -5.14 -12.04 -10.46
CA TYR A 83 -5.70 -11.56 -9.19
C TYR A 83 -5.87 -12.71 -8.22
N LEU A 84 -5.21 -12.63 -7.07
CA LEU A 84 -5.49 -13.48 -5.92
C LEU A 84 -6.46 -12.73 -5.00
N ILE A 85 -7.53 -13.38 -4.61
CA ILE A 85 -8.43 -12.92 -3.54
C ILE A 85 -8.46 -13.95 -2.44
N CYS A 86 -8.49 -13.49 -1.20
CA CYS A 86 -8.53 -14.34 -0.02
C CYS A 86 -9.72 -13.93 0.85
N GLY A 87 -10.42 -14.91 1.38
CA GLY A 87 -11.43 -14.75 2.44
C GLY A 87 -10.92 -15.32 3.76
N ASP A 88 -11.86 -15.61 4.66
CA ASP A 88 -11.52 -16.15 5.99
C ASP A 88 -11.07 -17.62 5.94
N THR A 89 -11.53 -18.41 4.97
CA THR A 89 -11.24 -19.87 4.90
C THR A 89 -10.85 -20.36 3.51
N ALA A 90 -10.85 -19.50 2.50
CA ALA A 90 -10.60 -19.88 1.12
C ALA A 90 -9.83 -18.78 0.39
N ALA A 91 -9.06 -19.16 -0.61
CA ALA A 91 -8.46 -18.24 -1.57
C ALA A 91 -8.76 -18.69 -2.99
N TRP A 92 -8.77 -17.72 -3.90
CA TRP A 92 -9.09 -17.93 -5.30
C TRP A 92 -8.19 -17.07 -6.15
N VAL A 93 -7.72 -17.64 -7.26
CA VAL A 93 -6.94 -16.92 -8.27
C VAL A 93 -7.75 -16.80 -9.54
N ARG A 94 -7.61 -15.66 -10.21
CA ARG A 94 -8.24 -15.40 -11.49
C ARG A 94 -7.26 -14.69 -12.42
N PRO A 95 -7.03 -15.20 -13.63
CA PRO A 95 -6.27 -14.49 -14.64
C PRO A 95 -6.79 -13.07 -14.90
N VAL A 96 -5.95 -12.18 -15.43
CA VAL A 96 -6.27 -10.75 -15.59
C VAL A 96 -7.38 -10.46 -16.62
N GLN A 97 -7.73 -11.43 -17.46
CA GLN A 97 -8.72 -11.29 -18.53
C GLN A 97 -10.15 -11.20 -17.98
N VAL A 98 -11.02 -10.38 -18.58
CA VAL A 98 -12.42 -10.19 -18.13
C VAL A 98 -13.27 -11.47 -18.23
N ALA A 99 -13.02 -12.32 -19.22
CA ALA A 99 -13.75 -13.59 -19.36
C ALA A 99 -13.22 -14.72 -18.46
N ALA A 100 -12.14 -14.49 -17.70
CA ALA A 100 -11.53 -15.54 -16.90
C ALA A 100 -12.40 -15.97 -15.70
N GLN A 101 -12.35 -17.26 -15.40
CA GLN A 101 -13.02 -17.85 -14.25
C GLN A 101 -12.11 -17.90 -13.02
N TRP A 102 -12.71 -17.83 -11.84
CA TRP A 102 -12.03 -18.06 -10.58
C TRP A 102 -11.62 -19.53 -10.43
N ARG A 103 -10.43 -19.76 -9.91
CA ARG A 103 -9.91 -21.09 -9.59
C ARG A 103 -9.57 -21.17 -8.11
N PRO A 104 -9.98 -22.23 -7.40
CA PRO A 104 -9.69 -22.35 -5.98
C PRO A 104 -8.19 -22.49 -5.78
N VAL A 105 -7.70 -21.91 -4.70
CA VAL A 105 -6.30 -21.97 -4.29
C VAL A 105 -6.19 -22.79 -3.01
N ALA A 106 -5.50 -23.91 -3.08
CA ALA A 106 -5.25 -24.77 -1.93
C ALA A 106 -4.12 -24.19 -1.04
N GLY A 107 -4.07 -24.59 0.23
CA GLY A 107 -2.96 -24.24 1.14
C GLY A 107 -2.97 -22.79 1.64
N ALA A 108 -3.97 -21.98 1.27
CA ALA A 108 -4.12 -20.64 1.81
C ALA A 108 -4.31 -20.69 3.34
N PRO A 109 -3.59 -19.86 4.11
CA PRO A 109 -3.85 -19.77 5.53
C PRO A 109 -5.24 -19.18 5.80
N SER A 110 -5.83 -19.52 6.93
CA SER A 110 -7.09 -18.92 7.37
C SER A 110 -6.91 -17.43 7.70
N GLN A 111 -7.97 -16.65 7.51
CA GLN A 111 -8.09 -15.25 7.91
C GLN A 111 -6.99 -14.37 7.32
N VAL A 112 -6.81 -14.41 6.00
CA VAL A 112 -5.90 -13.48 5.32
C VAL A 112 -6.46 -12.06 5.44
N ARG A 113 -5.70 -11.17 6.09
CA ARG A 113 -6.05 -9.77 6.34
C ARG A 113 -5.45 -8.82 5.32
N GLN A 114 -4.30 -9.18 4.78
CA GLN A 114 -3.62 -8.43 3.74
C GLN A 114 -2.76 -9.37 2.89
N ALA A 115 -2.69 -9.09 1.59
CA ALA A 115 -1.82 -9.78 0.65
C ALA A 115 -1.05 -8.74 -0.17
N VAL A 116 0.24 -8.98 -0.41
CA VAL A 116 1.10 -8.11 -1.22
C VAL A 116 1.96 -8.97 -2.14
N GLY A 117 1.87 -8.74 -3.46
CA GLY A 117 2.69 -9.45 -4.44
C GLY A 117 4.13 -8.94 -4.46
N LEU A 118 5.10 -9.84 -4.65
CA LEU A 118 6.53 -9.55 -4.72
C LEU A 118 7.12 -9.62 -6.14
N GLY A 119 6.25 -9.71 -7.15
CA GLY A 119 6.65 -10.10 -8.50
C GLY A 119 6.64 -11.62 -8.70
N GLY A 120 6.51 -12.03 -9.96
CA GLY A 120 6.29 -13.43 -10.32
C GLY A 120 5.08 -14.04 -9.60
N ASN A 121 5.31 -15.17 -8.93
CA ASN A 121 4.29 -15.90 -8.16
C ASN A 121 4.46 -15.82 -6.63
N ARG A 122 5.35 -14.95 -6.14
CA ARG A 122 5.63 -14.80 -4.71
C ARG A 122 4.80 -13.67 -4.10
N LEU A 123 4.43 -13.86 -2.83
CA LEU A 123 3.64 -12.89 -2.08
C LEU A 123 3.88 -12.99 -0.59
N LEU A 124 3.65 -11.87 0.09
CA LEU A 124 3.56 -11.81 1.55
C LEU A 124 2.09 -11.79 1.97
N LEU A 125 1.78 -12.55 3.01
CA LEU A 125 0.46 -12.61 3.62
C LEU A 125 0.56 -12.16 5.08
N LEU A 126 -0.30 -11.21 5.48
CA LEU A 126 -0.68 -10.98 6.87
C LEU A 126 -1.95 -11.79 7.14
N TYR A 127 -1.90 -12.75 8.05
CA TYR A 127 -3.00 -13.69 8.26
C TYR A 127 -3.18 -14.11 9.71
N GLY A 128 -4.31 -14.74 9.99
CA GLY A 128 -4.74 -15.11 11.34
C GLY A 128 -5.22 -13.90 12.14
N GLY A 129 -5.08 -14.03 13.45
CA GLY A 129 -5.41 -13.01 14.44
C GLY A 129 -6.90 -12.71 14.59
N VAL A 130 -7.24 -12.12 15.74
CA VAL A 130 -8.60 -11.72 16.12
C VAL A 130 -8.66 -10.20 16.15
N ALA A 131 -9.70 -9.63 15.55
CA ALA A 131 -9.97 -8.20 15.68
C ALA A 131 -10.44 -7.89 17.11
N THR A 132 -9.76 -6.96 17.77
CA THR A 132 -10.09 -6.47 19.12
C THR A 132 -10.31 -4.96 19.08
N ALA A 133 -10.75 -4.36 20.18
CA ALA A 133 -10.83 -2.89 20.30
C ALA A 133 -9.46 -2.21 20.09
N GLY A 134 -8.36 -2.89 20.44
CA GLY A 134 -6.99 -2.44 20.18
C GLY A 134 -6.46 -2.85 18.81
N GLY A 135 -7.32 -3.31 17.89
CA GLY A 135 -7.00 -3.82 16.56
C GLY A 135 -6.68 -5.33 16.52
N LEU A 136 -5.94 -5.78 15.51
CA LEU A 136 -5.61 -7.19 15.25
C LEU A 136 -4.61 -7.82 16.24
N SER A 137 -5.01 -8.84 17.00
CA SER A 137 -4.13 -9.56 17.94
C SER A 137 -3.86 -10.99 17.47
N GLY A 138 -2.62 -11.47 17.57
CA GLY A 138 -2.24 -12.85 17.23
C GLY A 138 -2.14 -13.13 15.72
N ALA A 139 -2.06 -12.09 14.87
CA ALA A 139 -1.79 -12.25 13.44
C ALA A 139 -0.30 -12.47 13.17
N GLN A 140 0.06 -12.99 12.02
CA GLN A 140 1.45 -13.25 11.63
C GLN A 140 1.70 -12.90 10.17
N VAL A 141 2.97 -12.75 9.78
CA VAL A 141 3.38 -12.50 8.40
C VAL A 141 4.22 -13.65 7.87
N GLY A 142 3.84 -14.17 6.70
CA GLY A 142 4.57 -15.23 6.01
C GLY A 142 4.80 -14.90 4.54
N LEU A 143 5.89 -15.46 4.00
CA LEU A 143 6.23 -15.51 2.59
C LEU A 143 5.69 -16.80 1.98
N TYR A 144 4.99 -16.65 0.87
CA TYR A 144 4.35 -17.73 0.14
C TYR A 144 4.72 -17.68 -1.34
N GLU A 145 4.58 -18.81 -1.99
CA GLU A 145 4.60 -18.95 -3.45
C GLU A 145 3.31 -19.60 -3.93
N LEU A 146 2.73 -19.04 -4.99
CA LEU A 146 1.64 -19.67 -5.74
C LEU A 146 2.23 -20.61 -6.79
N THR A 147 2.08 -21.91 -6.57
CA THR A 147 2.56 -22.92 -7.53
C THR A 147 1.69 -22.98 -8.78
N ALA A 148 2.20 -23.58 -9.85
CA ALA A 148 1.45 -23.79 -11.10
C ALA A 148 0.15 -24.60 -10.91
N GLY A 149 0.07 -25.41 -9.84
CA GLY A 149 -1.12 -26.16 -9.44
C GLY A 149 -2.11 -25.36 -8.59
N HIS A 150 -2.00 -24.02 -8.56
CA HIS A 150 -2.82 -23.12 -7.73
C HIS A 150 -2.79 -23.51 -6.25
N THR A 151 -1.61 -23.83 -5.72
CA THR A 151 -1.41 -24.08 -4.29
C THR A 151 -0.51 -23.00 -3.72
N LEU A 152 -0.91 -22.40 -2.60
CA LEU A 152 -0.05 -21.53 -1.79
C LEU A 152 0.84 -22.39 -0.91
N ALA A 153 2.12 -22.44 -1.25
CA ALA A 153 3.15 -23.11 -0.46
C ALA A 153 3.84 -22.08 0.46
N PRO A 154 3.89 -22.30 1.79
CA PRO A 154 4.65 -21.44 2.68
C PRO A 154 6.15 -21.63 2.44
N LEU A 155 6.86 -20.53 2.18
CA LEU A 155 8.32 -20.54 2.05
C LEU A 155 8.98 -20.21 3.41
N HIS A 156 8.45 -19.21 4.12
CA HIS A 156 9.00 -18.77 5.40
C HIS A 156 7.96 -18.05 6.25
N ILE A 157 7.97 -18.27 7.57
CA ILE A 157 7.22 -17.45 8.53
C ILE A 157 8.17 -16.36 9.04
N GLY A 158 8.00 -15.13 8.55
CA GLY A 158 8.89 -14.03 8.88
C GLY A 158 8.60 -13.38 10.23
N VAL A 159 7.35 -13.01 10.47
CA VAL A 159 6.92 -12.36 11.73
C VAL A 159 5.89 -13.24 12.41
N ARG A 160 6.19 -13.65 13.64
CA ARG A 160 5.36 -14.56 14.43
C ARG A 160 4.21 -13.82 15.13
N SER A 161 3.25 -14.59 15.63
CA SER A 161 2.00 -14.08 16.19
C SER A 161 2.13 -13.28 17.49
N ASP A 162 3.22 -13.48 18.22
CA ASP A 162 3.57 -12.73 19.43
C ASP A 162 3.97 -11.28 19.15
N ALA A 163 4.46 -10.97 17.95
CA ALA A 163 4.82 -9.62 17.53
C ALA A 163 3.61 -8.74 17.15
N ASN A 164 2.41 -9.32 16.99
CA ASN A 164 1.17 -8.62 16.63
C ASN A 164 1.30 -7.64 15.43
N PRO A 165 1.76 -8.11 14.25
CA PRO A 165 1.76 -7.33 13.02
C PRO A 165 0.37 -6.82 12.65
N ARG A 166 0.28 -5.57 12.19
CA ARG A 166 -0.96 -4.83 11.91
C ARG A 166 -1.14 -4.42 10.47
N PHE A 167 -0.04 -4.15 9.77
CA PHE A 167 -0.07 -3.86 8.35
C PHE A 167 1.23 -4.35 7.71
N LEU A 168 1.18 -4.45 6.38
CA LEU A 168 2.24 -4.91 5.53
C LEU A 168 2.37 -4.00 4.31
N ALA A 169 3.58 -3.66 3.92
CA ALA A 169 3.91 -2.98 2.67
C ALA A 169 5.21 -3.56 2.10
N VAL A 170 5.43 -3.39 0.80
CA VAL A 170 6.64 -3.83 0.10
C VAL A 170 7.13 -2.70 -0.78
N GLY A 171 8.45 -2.54 -0.87
CA GLY A 171 9.11 -1.59 -1.74
C GLY A 171 10.56 -2.00 -2.00
N GLU A 172 11.29 -1.15 -2.70
CA GLU A 172 12.66 -1.40 -3.12
C GLU A 172 13.59 -0.36 -2.49
N LEU A 173 14.40 -0.77 -1.52
CA LEU A 173 15.45 0.08 -0.94
C LEU A 173 16.74 -0.04 -1.78
N ASP A 174 17.77 0.70 -1.37
CA ASP A 174 19.09 0.76 -2.03
C ASP A 174 19.79 -0.61 -2.20
N ASP A 175 19.55 -1.54 -1.28
CA ASP A 175 20.05 -2.91 -1.30
C ASP A 175 19.00 -3.95 -1.76
N GLY A 176 17.87 -3.48 -2.32
CA GLY A 176 16.86 -4.30 -2.97
C GLY A 176 15.53 -4.41 -2.23
N PRO A 177 14.74 -5.46 -2.47
CA PRO A 177 13.36 -5.53 -2.04
C PRO A 177 13.22 -5.75 -0.53
N HIS A 178 12.31 -4.99 0.08
CA HIS A 178 12.04 -4.99 1.51
C HIS A 178 10.55 -5.07 1.81
N ALA A 179 10.23 -5.78 2.89
CA ALA A 179 8.93 -5.71 3.54
C ALA A 179 8.97 -4.73 4.71
N LEU A 180 8.00 -3.82 4.76
CA LEU A 180 7.69 -3.00 5.91
C LEU A 180 6.50 -3.62 6.65
N ILE A 181 6.69 -3.87 7.94
CA ILE A 181 5.70 -4.51 8.80
C ILE A 181 5.49 -3.62 10.01
N GLY A 182 4.28 -3.11 10.19
CA GLY A 182 3.92 -2.41 11.41
C GLY A 182 3.58 -3.39 12.51
N VAL A 183 4.35 -3.37 13.60
CA VAL A 183 4.11 -4.22 14.77
C VAL A 183 3.69 -3.38 15.97
N VAL A 184 2.78 -3.88 16.80
CA VAL A 184 2.45 -3.20 18.06
C VAL A 184 3.31 -3.80 19.16
N THR A 185 4.29 -3.03 19.62
CA THR A 185 5.21 -3.47 20.68
C THR A 185 5.71 -2.29 21.52
N VAL A 186 6.43 -2.59 22.59
CA VAL A 186 7.13 -1.61 23.45
C VAL A 186 8.60 -1.50 23.02
N ALA A 187 9.23 -0.38 23.30
CA ALA A 187 10.66 -0.19 23.11
C ALA A 187 11.35 0.17 24.44
N VAL A 188 12.67 0.00 24.48
CA VAL A 188 13.49 0.29 25.68
C VAL A 188 13.23 1.70 26.22
N PHE A 189 13.14 2.69 25.32
CA PHE A 189 12.95 4.10 25.65
C PHE A 189 11.50 4.58 25.52
N ASP A 190 10.57 3.69 25.20
CA ASP A 190 9.13 3.99 25.09
C ASP A 190 8.31 2.77 25.54
N ARG A 191 7.89 2.78 26.79
CA ARG A 191 7.18 1.67 27.43
C ARG A 191 5.71 1.54 26.99
N TYR A 192 5.22 2.44 26.15
CA TYR A 192 3.86 2.38 25.65
C TYR A 192 3.78 1.45 24.42
N PRO A 193 2.80 0.52 24.37
CA PRO A 193 2.53 -0.24 23.17
C PRO A 193 2.11 0.70 22.04
N ARG A 194 2.93 0.78 20.99
CA ARG A 194 2.68 1.63 19.83
C ARG A 194 3.04 0.87 18.57
N LEU A 195 2.52 1.35 17.44
CA LEU A 195 2.91 0.84 16.13
C LEU A 195 4.38 1.21 15.88
N ARG A 196 5.18 0.23 15.49
CA ARG A 196 6.62 0.37 15.23
C ARG A 196 6.97 -0.28 13.88
N PRO A 197 7.80 0.37 13.07
CA PRO A 197 8.15 -0.13 11.75
C PRO A 197 9.27 -1.17 11.86
N TRP A 198 9.02 -2.38 11.39
CA TRP A 198 10.04 -3.40 11.19
C TRP A 198 10.28 -3.61 9.70
N LEU A 199 11.55 -3.68 9.32
CA LEU A 199 12.00 -3.98 7.97
C LEU A 199 12.61 -5.36 7.88
N TYR A 200 12.20 -6.08 6.84
CA TYR A 200 12.76 -7.38 6.47
C TYR A 200 13.23 -7.33 5.02
N ALA A 201 14.50 -7.66 4.80
CA ALA A 201 15.02 -7.88 3.45
C ALA A 201 14.38 -9.15 2.86
N LEU A 202 14.01 -9.07 1.57
CA LEU A 202 13.36 -10.14 0.83
C LEU A 202 14.35 -10.79 -0.13
N ALA A 203 15.15 -11.72 0.38
CA ALA A 203 16.17 -12.42 -0.40
C ALA A 203 15.83 -13.91 -0.55
N GLY A 204 15.66 -14.37 -1.79
CA GLY A 204 15.32 -15.76 -2.09
C GLY A 204 13.98 -16.19 -1.49
N GLU A 205 14.01 -17.24 -0.68
CA GLU A 205 12.84 -17.84 -0.03
C GLU A 205 12.70 -17.43 1.44
N ARG A 206 13.40 -16.39 1.88
CA ARG A 206 13.42 -15.98 3.29
C ARG A 206 13.19 -14.49 3.48
N MET A 207 12.67 -14.16 4.66
CA MET A 207 12.58 -12.81 5.18
C MET A 207 13.66 -12.66 6.25
N THR A 208 14.59 -11.73 6.06
CA THR A 208 15.71 -11.51 7.00
C THR A 208 15.53 -10.16 7.69
N PRO A 209 15.51 -10.09 9.04
CA PRO A 209 15.44 -8.81 9.73
C PRO A 209 16.55 -7.85 9.26
N ALA A 210 16.16 -6.70 8.71
CA ALA A 210 17.09 -5.66 8.30
C ALA A 210 17.13 -4.53 9.34
N TRP A 211 15.97 -4.18 9.90
CA TRP A 211 15.86 -3.17 10.95
C TRP A 211 14.60 -3.40 11.79
N LEU A 212 14.77 -3.63 13.09
CA LEU A 212 13.67 -3.83 14.04
C LEU A 212 13.53 -2.60 14.93
N GLY A 213 13.27 -1.47 14.28
CA GLY A 213 13.31 -0.15 14.89
C GLY A 213 12.38 0.05 16.08
N THR A 214 12.75 0.99 16.94
CA THR A 214 11.89 1.43 18.05
C THR A 214 10.79 2.36 17.55
N SER A 215 11.06 3.35 16.71
CA SER A 215 10.01 4.19 16.10
C SER A 215 10.60 4.94 14.92
N PHE A 216 9.73 5.54 14.10
CA PHE A 216 10.11 6.74 13.35
C PHE A 216 10.35 7.91 14.31
N ALA A 217 10.56 9.12 13.78
CA ALA A 217 10.72 10.30 14.64
C ALA A 217 9.48 10.53 15.53
N ARG A 218 8.31 10.06 15.11
CA ARG A 218 7.04 10.24 15.81
C ARG A 218 6.15 8.98 15.76
N PRO A 219 5.11 8.90 16.61
CA PRO A 219 4.06 7.91 16.44
C PRO A 219 3.42 8.03 15.05
N TYR A 220 3.24 6.91 14.37
CA TYR A 220 2.70 6.89 13.01
C TYR A 220 1.44 6.04 12.92
N ILE A 221 0.56 6.42 12.00
CA ILE A 221 -0.73 5.79 11.71
C ILE A 221 -0.53 4.66 10.70
N THR A 222 0.19 4.97 9.62
CA THR A 222 0.48 4.03 8.52
C THR A 222 1.73 4.49 7.78
N ALA A 223 2.33 3.58 7.01
CA ALA A 223 3.50 3.87 6.20
C ALA A 223 3.57 2.96 4.97
N GLY A 224 4.31 3.41 3.97
CA GLY A 224 4.59 2.68 2.73
C GLY A 224 5.95 3.09 2.16
N PHE A 225 6.25 2.60 0.97
CA PHE A 225 7.46 2.96 0.23
C PHE A 225 7.13 3.87 -0.95
N GLY A 226 7.98 4.84 -1.24
CA GLY A 226 7.89 5.67 -2.44
C GLY A 226 9.24 6.29 -2.78
N ASP A 227 9.59 6.28 -4.05
CA ASP A 227 10.77 6.93 -4.64
C ASP A 227 10.51 8.42 -4.79
N VAL A 228 10.67 9.18 -3.69
CA VAL A 228 10.32 10.61 -3.64
C VAL A 228 11.53 11.51 -3.84
N ASP A 229 12.74 10.96 -3.81
CA ASP A 229 13.98 11.70 -4.09
C ASP A 229 14.71 11.12 -5.31
N ALA A 230 14.54 11.78 -6.45
CA ALA A 230 15.21 11.44 -7.70
C ALA A 230 16.75 11.41 -7.66
N THR A 231 17.37 11.93 -6.61
CA THR A 231 18.83 11.90 -6.46
C THR A 231 19.34 10.61 -5.82
N ASN A 232 18.46 9.77 -5.28
CA ASN A 232 18.81 8.55 -4.55
C ASN A 232 18.43 7.29 -5.33
N ALA A 233 19.20 6.22 -5.13
CA ALA A 233 18.88 4.91 -5.66
C ALA A 233 18.03 4.16 -4.63
N GLY A 234 16.72 4.11 -4.83
CA GLY A 234 15.78 3.34 -4.02
C GLY A 234 14.71 4.19 -3.34
N ASP A 235 13.66 3.53 -2.91
CA ASP A 235 12.49 4.13 -2.29
C ASP A 235 12.81 4.66 -0.88
N GLU A 236 12.18 5.77 -0.50
CA GLU A 236 12.05 6.21 0.88
C GLU A 236 10.85 5.56 1.58
N LEU A 237 10.95 5.45 2.90
CA LEU A 237 9.81 5.13 3.75
C LEU A 237 8.95 6.37 3.97
N CYS A 238 7.75 6.37 3.43
CA CYS A 238 6.79 7.45 3.58
C CYS A 238 5.76 7.09 4.66
N SER A 239 5.68 7.91 5.70
CA SER A 239 4.82 7.68 6.87
C SER A 239 3.83 8.81 7.06
N LEU A 240 2.65 8.46 7.57
CA LEU A 240 1.68 9.39 8.10
C LEU A 240 1.78 9.39 9.62
N GLU A 241 2.16 10.53 10.20
CA GLU A 241 2.55 10.67 11.61
C GLU A 241 1.64 11.62 12.38
N LEU A 242 1.79 11.59 13.71
CA LEU A 242 1.21 12.55 14.64
C LEU A 242 2.31 13.44 15.22
N ASP A 243 2.12 14.76 15.17
CA ASP A 243 2.99 15.71 15.86
C ASP A 243 2.68 15.79 17.37
N ALA A 244 3.41 16.67 18.07
CA ALA A 244 3.25 16.85 19.51
C ALA A 244 1.85 17.36 19.92
N ASP A 245 1.17 18.06 19.01
CA ASP A 245 -0.19 18.58 19.19
C ASP A 245 -1.25 17.57 18.70
N GLY A 246 -0.84 16.38 18.27
CA GLY A 246 -1.72 15.34 17.72
C GLY A 246 -2.21 15.61 16.29
N ARG A 247 -1.65 16.63 15.61
CA ARG A 247 -1.96 16.93 14.20
C ARG A 247 -1.25 15.94 13.29
N ARG A 248 -1.84 15.69 12.12
CA ARG A 248 -1.31 14.72 11.17
C ARG A 248 -0.37 15.38 10.17
N LEU A 249 0.76 14.75 9.89
CA LEU A 249 1.74 15.17 8.87
C LEU A 249 2.32 13.95 8.16
N ILE A 250 2.95 14.17 7.01
CA ILE A 250 3.67 13.13 6.27
C ILE A 250 5.17 13.34 6.49
N THR A 251 5.92 12.26 6.74
CA THR A 251 7.39 12.29 6.75
C THR A 251 7.94 11.19 5.85
N ALA A 252 8.90 11.55 5.00
CA ALA A 252 9.70 10.62 4.21
C ALA A 252 11.03 10.37 4.93
N TYR A 253 11.41 9.11 5.03
CA TYR A 253 12.64 8.65 5.68
C TYR A 253 13.52 7.89 4.69
N ARG A 254 14.82 8.16 4.78
CA ARG A 254 15.84 7.38 4.11
C ARG A 254 16.52 6.46 5.11
N ARG A 255 16.83 5.24 4.65
CA ARG A 255 17.66 4.32 5.41
C ARG A 255 19.13 4.52 5.02
N HIS A 256 19.98 4.67 6.03
CA HIS A 256 21.43 4.65 5.88
C HIS A 256 22.03 3.61 6.84
N GLY A 257 22.28 2.41 6.31
CA GLY A 257 22.68 1.26 7.13
C GLY A 257 21.61 0.93 8.18
N PHE A 258 21.91 1.18 9.46
CA PHE A 258 21.00 0.92 10.58
C PHE A 258 20.21 2.15 11.05
N VAL A 259 20.40 3.30 10.40
CA VAL A 259 19.76 4.58 10.75
C VAL A 259 18.62 4.89 9.80
N MET A 260 17.55 5.46 10.35
CA MET A 260 16.48 6.11 9.59
C MET A 260 16.58 7.61 9.77
N GLU A 261 16.76 8.34 8.68
CA GLU A 261 16.90 9.78 8.65
C GLU A 261 15.71 10.40 7.93
N GLY A 262 15.07 11.41 8.54
CA GLY A 262 14.00 12.15 7.88
C GLY A 262 14.58 13.04 6.77
N VAL A 263 14.09 12.87 5.54
CA VAL A 263 14.58 13.60 4.37
C VAL A 263 13.59 14.63 3.84
N ALA A 264 12.30 14.48 4.13
CA ALA A 264 11.30 15.50 3.87
C ALA A 264 10.09 15.38 4.81
N GLN A 265 9.40 16.50 5.07
CA GLN A 265 8.11 16.47 5.77
C GLN A 265 7.08 17.41 5.14
N SER A 266 5.80 17.10 5.31
CA SER A 266 4.71 18.04 5.00
C SER A 266 4.44 18.99 6.17
N GLY A 267 3.70 20.07 5.92
CA GLY A 267 3.01 20.76 7.00
C GLY A 267 1.95 19.86 7.67
N PRO A 268 1.58 20.13 8.93
CA PRO A 268 0.47 19.45 9.58
C PRO A 268 -0.87 19.86 8.93
N GLY A 269 -1.86 18.97 8.95
CA GLY A 269 -3.15 19.21 8.30
C GLY A 269 -4.25 18.21 8.65
N THR A 270 -5.42 18.43 8.05
CA THR A 270 -6.57 17.53 8.15
C THR A 270 -6.40 16.30 7.25
N LEU A 271 -5.39 15.50 7.55
CA LEU A 271 -5.08 14.29 6.79
C LEU A 271 -5.93 13.11 7.27
N GLY A 272 -6.28 12.19 6.37
CA GLY A 272 -6.97 10.93 6.67
C GLY A 272 -6.07 9.94 7.41
N ASP A 273 -6.36 8.65 7.28
CA ASP A 273 -5.68 7.53 7.95
C ASP A 273 -5.04 6.55 6.98
N THR A 274 -5.06 6.88 5.69
CA THR A 274 -4.58 6.05 4.59
C THR A 274 -3.51 6.80 3.82
N LEU A 275 -2.45 6.07 3.47
CA LEU A 275 -1.35 6.52 2.63
C LEU A 275 -1.18 5.52 1.49
N ARG A 276 -0.99 6.04 0.27
CA ARG A 276 -0.65 5.27 -0.92
C ARG A 276 0.47 5.98 -1.65
N THR A 277 1.26 5.24 -2.40
CA THR A 277 2.26 5.82 -3.29
C THR A 277 1.95 5.47 -4.73
N ALA A 278 2.32 6.36 -5.65
CA ALA A 278 2.12 6.14 -7.07
C ALA A 278 3.29 6.69 -7.87
N ARG A 279 3.89 5.80 -8.68
CA ARG A 279 5.04 6.14 -9.51
C ARG A 279 4.62 6.83 -10.79
N ILE A 280 4.93 8.11 -10.90
CA ILE A 280 4.66 8.94 -12.10
C ILE A 280 5.92 9.17 -12.95
N GLY A 281 7.09 8.84 -12.41
CA GLY A 281 8.39 8.89 -13.10
C GLY A 281 9.48 8.30 -12.20
N PRO A 282 10.69 8.01 -12.73
CA PRO A 282 11.83 7.67 -11.89
C PRO A 282 12.12 8.82 -10.92
N GLY A 283 12.20 8.57 -9.61
CA GLY A 283 12.47 9.62 -8.64
C GLY A 283 11.30 10.57 -8.34
N GLU A 284 10.10 10.27 -8.85
CA GLU A 284 8.98 11.22 -8.80
C GLU A 284 7.71 10.62 -8.20
N ASP A 285 7.79 9.65 -7.29
CA ASP A 285 6.59 9.07 -6.68
C ASP A 285 5.75 10.13 -5.97
N LEU A 286 4.43 10.03 -6.13
CA LEU A 286 3.48 10.76 -5.31
C LEU A 286 3.29 10.04 -3.99
N VAL A 287 3.34 10.76 -2.88
CA VAL A 287 2.81 10.29 -1.59
C VAL A 287 1.38 10.80 -1.47
N CYS A 288 0.42 9.92 -1.70
CA CYS A 288 -0.99 10.26 -1.70
C CYS A 288 -1.62 10.00 -0.34
N VAL A 289 -2.49 10.92 0.10
CA VAL A 289 -3.31 10.79 1.31
C VAL A 289 -4.69 11.40 1.07
N TRP A 290 -5.68 10.99 1.86
CA TRP A 290 -6.94 11.72 1.97
C TRP A 290 -6.72 13.04 2.73
N VAL A 291 -7.29 14.14 2.25
CA VAL A 291 -7.30 15.45 2.91
C VAL A 291 -8.75 15.91 3.04
N GLY A 292 -9.21 16.13 4.26
CA GLY A 292 -10.58 16.53 4.58
C GLY A 292 -11.28 15.58 5.56
N GLY A 293 -12.55 15.90 5.85
CA GLY A 293 -13.39 15.17 6.79
C GLY A 293 -14.25 14.11 6.10
N ALA A 294 -15.57 14.27 6.20
CA ALA A 294 -16.55 13.47 5.47
C ALA A 294 -16.56 13.77 3.95
N THR A 295 -16.14 14.98 3.59
CA THR A 295 -15.89 15.43 2.23
C THR A 295 -14.44 15.93 2.16
N GLY A 296 -13.80 15.75 1.02
CA GLY A 296 -12.38 16.08 0.86
C GLY A 296 -11.84 15.63 -0.49
N GLN A 297 -10.53 15.48 -0.57
CA GLN A 297 -9.81 15.12 -1.79
C GLN A 297 -8.74 14.06 -1.50
N ILE A 298 -8.36 13.30 -2.52
CA ILE A 298 -7.11 12.53 -2.49
C ILE A 298 -6.02 13.45 -3.04
N VAL A 299 -5.02 13.77 -2.23
CA VAL A 299 -3.94 14.70 -2.55
C VAL A 299 -2.62 13.95 -2.64
N GLY A 300 -1.93 14.09 -3.77
CA GLY A 300 -0.58 13.61 -4.01
C GLY A 300 0.46 14.67 -3.67
N TYR A 301 1.39 14.31 -2.78
CA TYR A 301 2.51 15.14 -2.37
C TYR A 301 3.77 14.76 -3.14
N ARG A 302 4.59 15.76 -3.48
CA ARG A 302 5.92 15.58 -4.05
C ARG A 302 6.97 16.20 -3.13
N MET A 303 8.16 15.62 -3.12
CA MET A 303 9.29 16.23 -2.41
C MET A 303 9.82 17.43 -3.20
N ARG A 304 10.05 18.53 -2.49
CA ARG A 304 10.89 19.65 -2.90
C ARG A 304 12.16 19.59 -2.05
N SER A 305 13.29 19.32 -2.69
CA SER A 305 14.58 19.29 -2.01
C SER A 305 14.93 20.67 -1.44
N ALA A 306 15.48 20.69 -0.22
CA ALA A 306 15.99 21.90 0.43
C ALA A 306 17.45 22.23 0.03
N GLY A 307 18.05 21.46 -0.90
CA GLY A 307 19.47 21.51 -1.20
C GLY A 307 20.29 20.56 -0.31
N THR A 308 21.61 20.77 -0.25
CA THR A 308 22.53 19.85 0.45
C THR A 308 22.34 19.88 1.97
N GLY A 309 21.90 18.76 2.53
CA GLY A 309 21.84 18.52 3.99
C GLY A 309 20.63 19.13 4.72
N GLY A 310 19.69 19.74 4.00
CA GLY A 310 18.45 20.26 4.57
C GLY A 310 17.31 19.26 4.50
N LEU A 311 16.41 19.30 5.48
CA LEU A 311 15.13 18.59 5.41
C LEU A 311 14.26 19.21 4.30
N GLY A 312 13.91 18.42 3.29
CA GLY A 312 13.01 18.82 2.22
C GLY A 312 11.57 19.05 2.68
N ALA A 313 10.76 19.59 1.78
CA ALA A 313 9.32 19.76 2.00
C ALA A 313 8.54 18.75 1.15
N LEU A 314 7.57 18.07 1.74
CA LEU A 314 6.53 17.36 0.99
C LEU A 314 5.40 18.34 0.72
N GLU A 315 5.21 18.72 -0.54
CA GLU A 315 4.25 19.71 -0.94
C GLU A 315 3.10 19.09 -1.75
N PRO A 316 1.86 19.51 -1.52
CA PRO A 316 0.75 19.15 -2.39
C PRO A 316 1.04 19.51 -3.85
N SER A 317 0.86 18.54 -4.74
CA SER A 317 1.15 18.72 -6.17
C SER A 317 -0.08 18.49 -7.04
N LEU A 318 -0.85 17.45 -6.72
CA LEU A 318 -2.00 16.99 -7.50
C LEU A 318 -3.14 16.61 -6.57
N ALA A 319 -4.38 16.83 -6.99
CA ALA A 319 -5.55 16.43 -6.23
C ALA A 319 -6.65 15.88 -7.14
N THR A 320 -7.53 15.04 -6.60
CA THR A 320 -8.83 14.74 -7.19
C THR A 320 -9.76 15.94 -7.05
N PRO A 321 -10.87 16.01 -7.80
CA PRO A 321 -12.01 16.84 -7.40
C PRO A 321 -12.46 16.50 -5.97
N GLU A 322 -13.19 17.41 -5.34
CA GLU A 322 -13.82 17.15 -4.05
C GLU A 322 -14.85 16.01 -4.17
N LEU A 323 -14.83 15.08 -3.21
CA LEU A 323 -15.70 13.92 -3.15
C LEU A 323 -16.07 13.57 -1.71
N ALA A 324 -17.10 12.75 -1.53
CA ALA A 324 -17.35 12.11 -0.25
C ALA A 324 -16.22 11.12 0.08
N ARG A 325 -15.91 10.95 1.37
CA ARG A 325 -14.84 10.05 1.83
C ARG A 325 -15.08 8.62 1.30
N PRO A 326 -14.18 8.09 0.46
CA PRO A 326 -14.37 6.77 -0.13
C PRO A 326 -14.15 5.66 0.92
N ALA A 327 -14.81 4.53 0.71
CA ALA A 327 -14.60 3.32 1.51
C ALA A 327 -13.20 2.74 1.28
N ALA A 328 -12.70 2.85 0.04
CA ALA A 328 -11.33 2.50 -0.31
C ALA A 328 -10.86 3.34 -1.50
N TRP A 329 -9.55 3.54 -1.59
CA TRP A 329 -8.95 4.20 -2.73
C TRP A 329 -7.53 3.68 -3.00
N ALA A 330 -7.12 3.79 -4.25
CA ALA A 330 -5.77 3.55 -4.73
C ALA A 330 -5.41 4.62 -5.77
N VAL A 331 -4.14 4.71 -6.14
CA VAL A 331 -3.68 5.61 -7.19
C VAL A 331 -2.95 4.79 -8.24
N THR A 332 -3.30 5.03 -9.50
CA THR A 332 -2.72 4.40 -10.69
C THR A 332 -2.17 5.48 -11.61
N VAL A 333 -1.19 5.13 -12.43
CA VAL A 333 -0.62 6.03 -13.42
C VAL A 333 -0.66 5.33 -14.77
N ASP A 334 -1.14 6.02 -15.79
CA ASP A 334 -1.11 5.58 -17.17
C ASP A 334 -0.81 6.74 -18.13
N GLY A 335 -1.06 6.56 -19.43
CA GLY A 335 -0.72 7.55 -20.47
C GLY A 335 -1.36 8.93 -20.26
N ASP A 336 -2.49 9.00 -19.55
CA ASP A 336 -3.21 10.26 -19.26
C ASP A 336 -2.79 10.88 -17.91
N GLY A 337 -1.80 10.27 -17.24
CA GLY A 337 -1.24 10.71 -15.97
C GLY A 337 -1.80 9.97 -14.75
N PRO A 338 -1.66 10.54 -13.55
CA PRO A 338 -2.12 9.91 -12.31
C PRO A 338 -3.65 10.01 -12.14
N HIS A 339 -4.24 8.92 -11.68
CA HIS A 339 -5.66 8.77 -11.41
C HIS A 339 -5.89 8.13 -10.05
N ALA A 340 -6.85 8.63 -9.30
CA ALA A 340 -7.39 7.93 -8.15
C ALA A 340 -8.46 6.94 -8.63
N VAL A 341 -8.38 5.70 -8.16
CA VAL A 341 -9.47 4.73 -8.26
C VAL A 341 -10.14 4.70 -6.90
N VAL A 342 -11.44 5.01 -6.86
CA VAL A 342 -12.19 5.19 -5.61
C VAL A 342 -13.38 4.24 -5.56
N LEU A 343 -13.56 3.59 -4.41
CA LEU A 343 -14.76 2.83 -4.10
C LEU A 343 -15.58 3.67 -3.13
N SER A 344 -16.75 4.14 -3.56
CA SER A 344 -17.66 4.89 -2.71
C SER A 344 -18.21 4.04 -1.57
N ALA A 345 -18.79 4.69 -0.55
CA ALA A 345 -19.48 3.98 0.53
C ALA A 345 -20.67 3.13 0.03
N GLN A 346 -21.22 3.46 -1.14
CA GLN A 346 -22.31 2.73 -1.80
C GLN A 346 -21.79 1.60 -2.71
N GLY A 347 -20.47 1.41 -2.79
CA GLY A 347 -19.83 0.38 -3.61
C GLY A 347 -19.70 0.73 -5.09
N ALA A 348 -19.87 2.00 -5.47
CA ALA A 348 -19.59 2.46 -6.83
C ALA A 348 -18.07 2.62 -7.01
N LEU A 349 -17.53 2.04 -8.09
CA LEU A 349 -16.11 2.15 -8.43
C LEU A 349 -15.95 3.22 -9.51
N GLU A 350 -15.13 4.22 -9.22
CA GLU A 350 -14.92 5.35 -10.12
C GLU A 350 -13.43 5.61 -10.32
N ARG A 351 -13.10 6.21 -11.47
CA ARG A 351 -11.76 6.63 -11.84
C ARG A 351 -11.75 8.14 -11.96
N LEU A 352 -10.98 8.81 -11.12
CA LEU A 352 -10.89 10.27 -11.03
C LEU A 352 -9.49 10.73 -11.44
N GLN A 353 -9.40 11.61 -12.43
CA GLN A 353 -8.10 12.16 -12.81
C GLN A 353 -7.58 13.09 -11.70
N MET A 354 -6.31 12.92 -11.33
CA MET A 354 -5.64 13.82 -10.41
C MET A 354 -5.00 14.96 -11.22
N ARG A 355 -5.36 16.20 -10.89
CA ARG A 355 -4.90 17.39 -11.63
C ARG A 355 -4.32 18.41 -10.67
N ARG A 356 -3.46 19.28 -11.22
CA ARG A 356 -3.08 20.52 -10.56
C ARG A 356 -4.08 21.59 -10.97
N GLU A 357 -4.82 22.15 -10.02
CA GLU A 357 -5.64 23.32 -10.31
C GLU A 357 -4.72 24.54 -10.49
N ALA A 358 -4.79 25.14 -11.68
CA ALA A 358 -3.99 26.33 -11.97
C ALA A 358 -4.48 27.50 -11.11
N GLY A 359 -3.59 28.08 -10.29
CA GLY A 359 -3.89 29.27 -9.48
C GLY A 359 -4.60 29.01 -8.15
N VAL A 360 -4.97 27.77 -7.84
CA VAL A 360 -5.55 27.39 -6.55
C VAL A 360 -4.50 26.59 -5.79
N PRO A 361 -3.96 27.11 -4.66
CA PRO A 361 -3.17 26.28 -3.75
C PRO A 361 -4.04 25.09 -3.35
N VAL A 362 -3.51 23.86 -3.41
CA VAL A 362 -4.22 22.71 -2.83
C VAL A 362 -4.32 22.99 -1.33
N ALA A 363 -5.50 23.43 -0.89
CA ALA A 363 -5.71 23.87 0.46
C ALA A 363 -5.64 22.65 1.38
N ILE A 364 -4.66 22.66 2.27
CA ILE A 364 -4.70 21.80 3.44
C ILE A 364 -5.41 22.63 4.49
N ASP A 365 -6.68 22.34 4.75
CA ASP A 365 -7.39 22.99 5.85
C ASP A 365 -6.56 22.80 7.12
N SER A 366 -6.15 23.93 7.71
CA SER A 366 -5.58 23.93 9.04
C SER A 366 -6.64 23.32 9.96
N GLN A 367 -6.28 22.26 10.68
CA GLN A 367 -7.21 21.62 11.61
C GLN A 367 -7.80 22.70 12.53
N SER A 368 -9.12 22.81 12.55
CA SER A 368 -9.81 23.49 13.64
C SER A 368 -9.39 22.78 14.91
N THR A 369 -8.75 23.51 15.83
CA THR A 369 -8.43 23.03 17.17
C THR A 369 -9.71 22.51 17.81
N LEU A 370 -9.83 21.19 17.95
CA LEU A 370 -10.91 20.52 18.66
C LEU A 370 -10.77 20.73 20.17
#